data_AF-A0AAP3ENE4-F1
#
_entry.id   AF-A0AAP3ENE4-F1
#
_cell.length_a   1.000
_cell.length_b   1.000
_cell.length_c   1.000
_cell.angle_alpha   90.00
_cell.angle_beta   90.00
_cell.angle_gamma   90.00
#
_symmetry.space_group_name_H-M   'P 1'
#
loop_
_entity.id
_entity.type
_entity.pdbx_description
1 polymer ?
#
loop_
_entity_poly.entity_id
_entity_poly.type
_entity_poly.pdbx_seq_one_letter_code
_entity_poly.pdbx_strand_id
1 'polypeptide(L)'
;TARLVNVAAQLAKYSGKSITISSEGSEAMQEGAYRFIRNPNVSAEAIRKAGAMQTVKLAQEFPELLAIEDTTSLSYRHQVAEELGKLG
;
A
#
# COMPACT_ATOMS: atom_id res chain seq x y z
N THR A 1 -2.99 8.41 -10.35
CA THR A 1 -3.25 6.98 -10.63
C THR A 1 -2.06 6.26 -11.26
N ALA A 2 -1.50 6.68 -12.41
CA ALA A 2 -0.38 5.97 -13.05
C ALA A 2 0.84 5.71 -12.13
N ARG A 3 1.20 6.68 -11.28
CA ARG A 3 2.30 6.51 -10.31
C ARG A 3 2.03 5.39 -9.30
N LEU A 4 0.79 5.25 -8.81
CA LEU A 4 0.43 4.18 -7.87
C LEU A 4 0.65 2.80 -8.50
N VAL A 5 0.25 2.63 -9.76
CA VAL A 5 0.44 1.37 -10.50
C VAL A 5 1.93 1.02 -10.57
N ASN A 6 2.78 1.98 -10.91
CA ASN A 6 4.23 1.74 -11.00
C ASN A 6 4.84 1.40 -9.63
N VAL A 7 4.45 2.13 -8.57
CA VAL A 7 4.90 1.86 -7.20
C VAL A 7 4.47 0.47 -6.73
N ALA A 8 3.22 0.08 -6.97
CA ALA A 8 2.73 -1.24 -6.63
C ALA A 8 3.45 -2.35 -7.42
N ALA A 9 3.68 -2.15 -8.72
CA ALA A 9 4.38 -3.11 -9.57
C ALA A 9 5.83 -3.35 -9.12
N GLN A 10 6.59 -2.29 -8.82
CA GLN A 10 7.98 -2.44 -8.36
C GLN A 10 8.06 -3.11 -6.97
N LEU A 11 7.15 -2.76 -6.04
CA LEU A 11 7.14 -3.36 -4.71
C LEU A 11 6.71 -4.83 -4.74
N ALA A 12 5.77 -5.20 -5.63
CA ALA A 12 5.41 -6.59 -5.84
C ALA A 12 6.56 -7.41 -6.45
N LYS A 13 7.26 -6.86 -7.47
CA LYS A 13 8.44 -7.49 -8.08
C LYS A 13 9.56 -7.73 -7.06
N TYR A 14 9.72 -6.82 -6.10
CA TYR A 14 10.71 -6.90 -5.02
C TYR A 14 10.05 -7.02 -3.64
N SER A 15 9.13 -8.00 -3.50
CA SER A 15 8.33 -8.20 -2.30
C SER A 15 9.18 -8.28 -1.02
N GLY A 16 8.81 -7.48 -0.02
CA GLY A 16 9.52 -7.40 1.27
C GLY A 16 10.84 -6.63 1.25
N LYS A 17 11.21 -5.98 0.13
CA LYS A 17 12.41 -5.13 0.03
C LYS A 17 12.05 -3.64 0.15
N SER A 18 13.07 -2.81 0.37
CA SER A 18 12.90 -1.36 0.48
C SER A 18 12.54 -0.70 -0.86
N ILE A 19 11.97 0.52 -0.80
CA ILE A 19 11.68 1.33 -2.00
C ILE A 19 12.93 1.48 -2.87
N THR A 20 14.07 1.80 -2.27
CA THR A 20 15.36 1.97 -2.97
C THR A 20 15.79 0.69 -3.70
N ILE A 21 15.70 -0.49 -3.06
CA ILE A 21 16.02 -1.76 -3.75
C ILE A 21 15.03 -2.00 -4.89
N SER A 22 13.73 -1.76 -4.67
CA SER A 22 12.70 -1.95 -5.70
C SER A 22 12.80 -0.96 -6.87
N SER A 23 13.57 0.11 -6.73
CA SER A 23 13.78 1.11 -7.78
C SER A 23 14.90 0.75 -8.77
N GLU A 24 15.58 -0.38 -8.59
CA GLU A 24 16.54 -0.93 -9.56
C GLU A 24 17.64 0.07 -9.98
N GLY A 25 18.06 0.95 -9.05
CA GLY A 25 19.04 2.01 -9.32
C GLY A 25 18.50 3.24 -10.06
N SER A 26 17.21 3.27 -10.41
CA SER A 26 16.58 4.43 -11.06
C SER A 26 16.19 5.52 -10.05
N GLU A 27 16.90 6.64 -10.07
CA GLU A 27 16.59 7.81 -9.24
C GLU A 27 15.18 8.36 -9.48
N ALA A 28 14.73 8.39 -10.74
CA ALA A 28 13.40 8.88 -11.10
C ALA A 28 12.29 7.99 -10.53
N MET A 29 12.51 6.66 -10.45
CA MET A 29 11.57 5.75 -9.80
C MET A 29 11.58 5.95 -8.29
N GLN A 30 12.78 6.02 -7.69
CA GLN A 30 12.94 6.19 -6.25
C GLN A 30 12.28 7.49 -5.76
N GLU A 31 12.63 8.62 -6.37
CA GLU A 31 12.04 9.91 -6.04
C GLU A 31 10.53 9.94 -6.31
N GLY A 32 10.09 9.34 -7.41
CA GLY A 32 8.68 9.19 -7.73
C GLY A 32 7.89 8.42 -6.67
N ALA A 33 8.47 7.35 -6.12
CA ALA A 33 7.86 6.54 -5.07
C ALA A 33 7.81 7.29 -3.73
N TYR A 34 8.92 7.91 -3.31
CA TYR A 34 8.95 8.69 -2.07
C TYR A 34 8.06 9.93 -2.11
N ARG A 35 7.98 10.63 -3.26
CA ARG A 35 7.03 11.73 -3.47
C ARG A 35 5.58 11.25 -3.39
N PHE A 36 5.30 10.04 -3.87
CA PHE A 36 3.95 9.47 -3.85
C PHE A 36 3.48 9.16 -2.42
N ILE A 37 4.28 8.48 -1.59
CA ILE A 37 3.87 8.06 -0.25
C ILE A 37 3.68 9.23 0.74
N ARG A 38 4.26 10.40 0.45
CA ARG A 38 4.12 11.63 1.26
C ARG A 38 3.22 12.69 0.62
N ASN A 39 2.52 12.36 -0.47
CA ASN A 39 1.72 13.34 -1.21
C ASN A 39 0.41 13.65 -0.45
N PRO A 40 0.17 14.90 -0.01
CA PRO A 40 -1.04 15.26 0.75
C PRO A 40 -2.32 15.17 -0.09
N ASN A 41 -2.22 15.13 -1.42
CA ASN A 41 -3.36 14.98 -2.32
C ASN A 41 -3.70 13.51 -2.62
N VAL A 42 -2.94 12.56 -2.07
CA VAL A 42 -3.19 11.12 -2.21
C VAL A 42 -3.88 10.62 -0.94
N SER A 43 -5.14 10.18 -1.08
CA SER A 43 -5.88 9.55 0.02
C SER A 43 -5.57 8.06 0.11
N ALA A 44 -5.09 7.62 1.28
CA ALA A 44 -4.86 6.20 1.56
C ALA A 44 -6.18 5.38 1.54
N GLU A 45 -7.31 5.99 1.91
CA GLU A 45 -8.63 5.36 1.79
C GLU A 45 -9.00 5.09 0.33
N ALA A 46 -8.74 6.05 -0.57
CA ALA A 46 -8.98 5.86 -2.00
C ALA A 46 -8.12 4.74 -2.60
N ILE A 47 -6.86 4.58 -2.15
CA ILE A 47 -6.00 3.46 -2.55
C ILE A 47 -6.62 2.13 -2.13
N ARG A 48 -7.04 2.00 -0.86
CA ARG A 48 -7.68 0.78 -0.33
C ARG A 48 -8.97 0.46 -1.09
N LYS A 49 -9.82 1.47 -1.32
CA LYS A 49 -11.08 1.32 -2.07
C LYS A 49 -10.85 0.82 -3.49
N ALA A 50 -9.84 1.34 -4.20
CA ALA A 50 -9.53 0.90 -5.56
C ALA A 50 -9.18 -0.60 -5.61
N GLY A 51 -8.35 -1.08 -4.67
CA GLY A 51 -8.05 -2.51 -4.53
C GLY A 51 -9.26 -3.34 -4.16
N ALA A 52 -10.07 -2.89 -3.19
CA ALA A 52 -11.29 -3.58 -2.78
C ALA A 52 -12.32 -3.71 -3.92
N MET A 53 -12.45 -2.71 -4.79
CA MET A 53 -13.33 -2.81 -5.96
C MET A 53 -12.85 -3.85 -6.98
N GLN A 54 -11.55 -4.09 -7.08
CA GLN A 54 -11.04 -5.21 -7.87
C GLN A 54 -11.39 -6.56 -7.23
N THR A 55 -11.35 -6.68 -5.89
CA THR A 55 -11.87 -7.86 -5.18
C THR A 55 -13.36 -8.08 -5.47
N VAL A 56 -14.19 -7.04 -5.40
CA VAL A 56 -15.64 -7.12 -5.73
C VAL A 56 -15.85 -7.59 -7.17
N LYS A 57 -15.06 -7.07 -8.13
CA LYS A 57 -15.15 -7.49 -9.53
C LYS A 57 -14.87 -8.98 -9.71
N LEU A 58 -13.80 -9.49 -9.09
CA LEU A 58 -13.43 -10.91 -9.16
C LEU A 58 -14.44 -11.81 -8.45
N ALA A 59 -15.02 -11.32 -7.35
CA ALA A 59 -15.98 -12.05 -6.54
C ALA A 59 -17.28 -12.40 -7.29
N GLN A 60 -17.62 -11.67 -8.37
CA GLN A 60 -18.82 -11.92 -9.18
C GLN A 60 -18.82 -13.30 -9.86
N GLU A 61 -17.66 -13.95 -9.99
CA GLU A 61 -17.51 -15.26 -10.63
C GLU A 61 -17.91 -16.43 -9.71
N PHE A 62 -18.11 -16.17 -8.41
CA PHE A 62 -18.33 -17.21 -7.41
C PHE A 62 -19.74 -17.11 -6.79
N PRO A 63 -20.47 -18.24 -6.66
CA PRO A 63 -21.83 -18.25 -6.09
C PRO A 63 -21.86 -18.10 -4.57
N GLU A 64 -20.74 -18.39 -3.89
CA GLU A 64 -20.61 -18.29 -2.43
C GLU A 64 -19.22 -17.76 -2.08
N LEU A 65 -19.14 -16.91 -1.06
CA LEU A 65 -17.92 -16.23 -0.62
C LEU A 65 -17.82 -16.30 0.90
N LEU A 66 -16.59 -16.44 1.41
CA LEU A 66 -16.29 -16.36 2.83
C LEU A 66 -15.58 -15.04 3.12
N ALA A 67 -16.23 -14.16 3.88
CA ALA A 67 -15.65 -12.91 4.36
C ALA A 67 -14.98 -13.15 5.72
N ILE A 68 -13.67 -13.44 5.69
CA ILE A 68 -12.88 -13.62 6.91
C ILE A 68 -12.57 -12.25 7.51
N GLU A 69 -12.93 -12.06 8.78
CA GLU A 69 -12.77 -10.79 9.51
C GLU A 69 -12.06 -11.02 10.85
N ASP A 70 -11.02 -10.23 11.11
CA ASP A 70 -10.25 -10.23 12.35
C ASP A 70 -9.54 -8.87 12.50
N THR A 71 -8.96 -8.57 13.67
CA THR A 71 -8.26 -7.32 13.98
C THR A 71 -6.77 -7.56 14.25
N THR A 72 -5.93 -6.61 13.81
CA THR A 72 -4.49 -6.62 14.11
C THR A 72 -3.95 -5.21 14.36
N SER A 73 -2.72 -5.11 14.86
CA SER A 73 -2.01 -3.85 15.08
C SER A 73 -0.79 -3.70 14.17
N LEU A 74 -0.54 -2.50 13.66
CA LEU A 74 0.76 -2.12 13.07
C LEU A 74 1.58 -1.35 14.11
N SER A 75 2.69 -1.94 14.58
CA SER A 75 3.51 -1.39 15.67
C SER A 75 4.80 -0.73 15.14
N TYR A 76 5.03 0.52 15.53
CA TYR A 76 6.23 1.28 15.19
C TYR A 76 6.86 1.86 16.47
N ARG A 77 8.19 2.02 16.47
CA ARG A 77 8.97 2.50 17.63
C ARG A 77 9.93 3.66 17.32
N HIS A 78 9.97 4.12 16.07
CA HIS A 78 10.75 5.30 15.69
C HIS A 78 9.95 6.58 15.97
N GLN A 79 10.55 7.75 15.76
CA GLN A 79 10.03 9.06 16.19
C GLN A 79 8.52 9.28 15.92
N VAL A 80 7.99 8.83 14.78
CA VAL A 80 6.56 8.99 14.43
C VAL A 80 5.60 8.29 15.40
N ALA A 81 6.06 7.33 16.20
CA ALA A 81 5.22 6.59 17.15
C ALA A 81 4.55 7.51 18.18
N GLU A 82 5.15 8.67 18.47
CA GLU A 82 4.58 9.72 19.33
C GLU A 82 3.30 10.34 18.75
N GLU A 83 3.11 10.24 17.43
CA GLU A 83 1.94 10.74 16.70
C GLU A 83 0.89 9.63 16.42
N LEU A 84 1.18 8.39 16.81
CA LEU A 84 0.30 7.23 16.58
C LEU A 84 -0.57 6.91 17.80
N GLY A 85 -1.59 6.08 17.59
CA GLY A 85 -2.47 5.62 18.67
C GLY A 85 -1.75 4.67 19.65
N LYS A 86 -2.25 4.62 20.89
CA LYS A 86 -1.78 3.66 21.90
C LYS A 86 -2.05 2.23 21.42
N LEU A 87 -1.02 1.39 21.53
CA LEU A 87 -1.17 -0.06 21.42
C LEU A 87 -1.47 -0.64 22.81
N GLY A 88 -2.30 -1.69 22.87
CA GLY A 88 -2.81 -2.32 24.09
C GLY A 88 -1.76 -2.48 25.19
#